data_AF-A0A7K0TFE3-F1
#
_entry.id   AF-A0A7K0TFE3-F1
#
_cell.length_a   1.000
_cell.length_b   1.000
_cell.length_c   1.000
_cell.angle_alpha   90.00
_cell.angle_beta   90.00
_cell.angle_gamma   90.00
#
_symmetry.space_group_name_H-M   'P 1'
#
loop_
_entity.id
_entity.type
_entity.pdbx_description
1 polymer ?
#
loop_
_entity_poly.entity_id
_entity_poly.type
_entity_poly.pdbx_seq_one_letter_code
_entity_poly.pdbx_strand_id
1 'polypeptide(L)'
;MSSANRMSFIGRDMAVDLGTANTLVYVRGRGIVLNEPSVVAVNQDTGGILAVGLEAKKMIGRTPGNIIAIRPLKDGVIADFETTERMLRYFIQKVHRRRYLAKPRIVVCVPSGITGVEQRAVKDAAYAAGARKVYIIEEPMAAAIGAGLPIHEPTGNMVVDIGGGTTEVAVISLGGIVTSLSIRVGGDELDQSIINWVKREFSLLLGERTAEEIKMAIGSAYQLPGENDAEIRGRDLATGLPKTIVVSAAEIRKAIEEPM
;
A
#
# COMPACT_ATOMS: atom_id res chain seq x y z
N MET A 1 -8.40 43.53 -13.93
CA MET A 1 -8.68 42.46 -14.91
C MET A 1 -7.37 42.07 -15.58
N SER A 2 -6.84 40.88 -15.29
CA SER A 2 -5.77 40.27 -16.07
C SER A 2 -6.10 38.79 -16.23
N SER A 3 -6.48 38.44 -17.44
CA SER A 3 -6.94 37.15 -17.92
C SER A 3 -5.76 36.21 -18.17
N ALA A 4 -5.07 35.81 -17.11
CA ALA A 4 -4.10 34.73 -17.15
C ALA A 4 -4.54 33.60 -16.20
N ASN A 5 -4.37 32.34 -16.65
CA ASN A 5 -4.55 31.09 -15.89
C ASN A 5 -5.91 30.36 -15.81
N ARG A 6 -6.83 30.52 -16.78
CA ARG A 6 -7.89 29.49 -16.96
C ARG A 6 -7.42 28.22 -17.70
N MET A 7 -6.22 28.22 -18.29
CA MET A 7 -5.66 27.09 -19.06
C MET A 7 -4.78 26.11 -18.24
N SER A 8 -4.47 26.42 -16.97
CA SER A 8 -3.57 25.62 -16.10
C SER A 8 -4.21 24.31 -15.54
N PHE A 9 -5.48 24.05 -15.84
CA PHE A 9 -6.22 22.93 -15.26
C PHE A 9 -6.16 21.61 -16.07
N ILE A 10 -5.50 21.60 -17.23
CA ILE A 10 -5.43 20.41 -18.10
C ILE A 10 -4.09 19.70 -17.87
N GLY A 11 -4.11 18.59 -17.12
CA GLY A 11 -3.00 17.64 -17.02
C GLY A 11 -1.81 18.10 -16.17
N ARG A 12 -2.07 18.39 -14.90
CA ARG A 12 -1.01 18.62 -13.89
C ARG A 12 -0.19 17.35 -13.69
N ASP A 13 1.09 17.54 -13.40
CA ASP A 13 1.99 16.44 -13.04
C ASP A 13 1.54 15.82 -11.72
N MET A 14 1.58 14.51 -11.67
CA MET A 14 1.27 13.73 -10.47
C MET A 14 2.40 12.74 -10.18
N ALA A 15 2.57 12.46 -8.90
CA ALA A 15 3.32 11.31 -8.44
C ALA A 15 2.33 10.34 -7.78
N VAL A 16 2.51 9.05 -8.02
CA VAL A 16 1.70 7.97 -7.48
C VAL A 16 2.64 7.04 -6.75
N ASP A 17 2.42 6.90 -5.46
CA ASP A 17 2.95 5.78 -4.69
C ASP A 17 1.91 4.66 -4.77
N LEU A 18 2.27 3.57 -5.46
CA LEU A 18 1.39 2.45 -5.77
C LEU A 18 1.68 1.29 -4.80
N GLY A 19 1.51 1.54 -3.50
CA GLY A 19 1.81 0.57 -2.46
C GLY A 19 0.81 -0.58 -2.36
N THR A 20 1.25 -1.72 -1.83
CA THR A 20 0.40 -2.92 -1.67
C THR A 20 -0.79 -2.71 -0.73
N ALA A 21 -0.64 -1.86 0.28
CA ALA A 21 -1.66 -1.56 1.27
C ALA A 21 -2.44 -0.28 0.94
N ASN A 22 -1.74 0.80 0.59
CA ASN A 22 -2.32 2.10 0.30
C ASN A 22 -1.70 2.71 -0.97
N THR A 23 -2.50 3.46 -1.70
CA THR A 23 -2.08 4.29 -2.82
C THR A 23 -2.15 5.75 -2.42
N LEU A 24 -1.04 6.48 -2.58
CA LEU A 24 -0.99 7.92 -2.37
C LEU A 24 -0.81 8.64 -3.71
N VAL A 25 -1.52 9.76 -3.88
CA VAL A 25 -1.35 10.62 -5.06
C VAL A 25 -0.96 12.02 -4.64
N TYR A 26 0.22 12.45 -5.06
CA TYR A 26 0.69 13.82 -4.97
C TYR A 26 0.43 14.55 -6.28
N VAL A 27 -0.06 15.79 -6.21
CA VAL A 27 -0.18 16.67 -7.38
C VAL A 27 0.69 17.90 -7.18
N ARG A 28 1.49 18.22 -8.20
CA ARG A 28 2.37 19.38 -8.19
C ARG A 28 1.60 20.67 -7.86
N GLY A 29 2.05 21.36 -6.82
CA GLY A 29 1.44 22.58 -6.31
C GLY A 29 0.15 22.38 -5.50
N ARG A 30 -0.22 21.14 -5.18
CA ARG A 30 -1.35 20.82 -4.28
C ARG A 30 -0.96 19.95 -3.09
N GLY A 31 0.16 19.23 -3.16
CA GLY A 31 0.52 18.27 -2.13
C GLY A 31 -0.14 16.91 -2.36
N ILE A 32 -0.24 16.12 -1.29
CA ILE A 32 -0.98 14.85 -1.27
C ILE A 32 -2.47 15.16 -1.36
N VAL A 33 -3.14 14.64 -2.38
CA VAL A 33 -4.56 14.88 -2.66
C VAL A 33 -5.41 13.61 -2.56
N LEU A 34 -4.76 12.45 -2.42
CA LEU A 34 -5.39 11.16 -2.26
C LEU A 34 -4.50 10.29 -1.37
N ASN A 35 -5.13 9.60 -0.42
CA ASN A 35 -4.56 8.53 0.37
C ASN A 35 -5.69 7.52 0.60
N GLU A 36 -5.67 6.41 -0.14
CA GLU A 36 -6.74 5.41 -0.14
C GLU A 36 -6.12 4.02 -0.12
N PRO A 37 -6.77 3.02 0.52
CA PRO A 37 -6.37 1.63 0.39
C PRO A 37 -6.27 1.16 -1.06
N SER A 38 -5.28 0.32 -1.35
CA SER A 38 -5.10 -0.31 -2.66
C SER A 38 -6.03 -1.51 -2.83
N VAL A 39 -7.34 -1.26 -2.78
CA VAL A 39 -8.39 -2.28 -2.80
C VAL A 39 -9.48 -1.92 -3.80
N VAL A 40 -9.93 -2.91 -4.57
CA VAL A 40 -11.04 -2.79 -5.53
C VAL A 40 -12.09 -3.85 -5.23
N ALA A 41 -13.36 -3.46 -5.11
CA ALA A 41 -14.48 -4.38 -5.01
C ALA A 41 -15.11 -4.57 -6.39
N VAL A 42 -15.20 -5.82 -6.83
CA VAL A 42 -15.70 -6.21 -8.16
C VAL A 42 -16.90 -7.14 -8.00
N ASN A 43 -17.93 -6.94 -8.81
CA ASN A 43 -19.01 -7.91 -8.98
C ASN A 43 -18.53 -9.02 -9.94
N GLN A 44 -18.49 -10.26 -9.47
CA GLN A 44 -17.94 -11.39 -10.23
C GLN A 44 -18.78 -11.76 -11.46
N ASP A 45 -20.10 -11.55 -11.42
CA ASP A 45 -21.02 -11.90 -12.51
C ASP A 45 -20.85 -10.95 -13.71
N THR A 46 -20.61 -9.68 -13.44
CA THR A 46 -20.57 -8.60 -14.46
C THR A 46 -19.17 -8.08 -14.75
N GLY A 47 -18.19 -8.39 -13.90
CA GLY A 47 -16.87 -7.77 -13.90
C GLY A 47 -16.87 -6.27 -13.52
N GLY A 48 -18.02 -5.71 -13.12
CA GLY A 48 -18.17 -4.29 -12.79
C GLY A 48 -17.48 -3.90 -11.48
N ILE A 49 -16.81 -2.73 -11.45
CA ILE A 49 -16.31 -2.15 -10.20
C ILE A 49 -17.50 -1.61 -9.40
N LEU A 50 -17.60 -2.05 -8.16
CA LEU A 50 -18.57 -1.54 -7.18
C LEU A 50 -17.98 -0.43 -6.33
N ALA A 51 -16.73 -0.60 -5.88
CA ALA A 51 -16.03 0.36 -5.04
C ALA A 51 -14.51 0.28 -5.24
N VAL A 52 -13.81 1.36 -4.88
CA VAL A 52 -12.34 1.45 -4.85
C VAL A 52 -11.93 2.22 -3.60
N GLY A 53 -10.80 1.87 -2.99
CA GLY A 53 -10.28 2.57 -1.82
C GLY A 53 -10.95 2.13 -0.53
N LEU A 54 -11.24 3.08 0.35
CA LEU A 54 -11.76 2.82 1.68
C LEU A 54 -13.08 2.03 1.67
N GLU A 55 -13.98 2.34 0.73
CA GLU A 55 -15.25 1.63 0.59
C GLU A 55 -15.04 0.17 0.17
N ALA A 56 -14.04 -0.13 -0.66
CA ALA A 56 -13.69 -1.51 -1.01
C ALA A 56 -13.01 -2.23 0.17
N LYS A 57 -12.09 -1.56 0.90
CA LYS A 57 -11.44 -2.15 2.09
C LYS A 57 -12.45 -2.58 3.16
N LYS A 58 -13.53 -1.81 3.36
CA LYS A 58 -14.62 -2.16 4.30
C LYS A 58 -15.32 -3.48 3.96
N MET A 59 -15.26 -3.91 2.70
CA MET A 59 -15.91 -5.13 2.22
C MET A 59 -15.05 -6.39 2.43
N ILE A 60 -13.75 -6.26 2.71
CA ILE A 60 -12.85 -7.41 2.91
C ILE A 60 -13.39 -8.31 4.03
N GLY A 61 -13.57 -9.60 3.73
CA GLY A 61 -14.10 -10.61 4.65
C GLY A 61 -15.60 -10.45 4.98
N ARG A 62 -16.33 -9.57 4.28
CA ARG A 62 -17.75 -9.25 4.51
C ARG A 62 -18.59 -9.26 3.23
N THR A 63 -18.04 -9.70 2.11
CA THR A 63 -18.75 -9.72 0.83
C THR A 63 -19.74 -10.89 0.73
N PRO A 64 -20.90 -10.71 0.07
CA PRO A 64 -21.71 -11.83 -0.41
C PRO A 64 -20.97 -12.59 -1.53
N GLY A 65 -21.44 -13.79 -1.86
CA GLY A 65 -20.72 -14.72 -2.75
C GLY A 65 -20.37 -14.19 -4.14
N ASN A 66 -21.08 -13.19 -4.66
CA ASN A 66 -20.84 -12.62 -5.99
C ASN A 66 -20.04 -11.30 -5.97
N ILE A 67 -19.54 -10.86 -4.81
CA ILE A 67 -18.67 -9.69 -4.70
C ILE A 67 -17.32 -10.14 -4.14
N ILE A 68 -16.25 -9.67 -4.77
CA ILE A 68 -14.89 -9.92 -4.31
C ILE A 68 -14.15 -8.60 -4.11
N ALA A 69 -13.50 -8.46 -2.96
CA ALA A 69 -12.55 -7.37 -2.71
C ALA A 69 -11.14 -7.87 -3.04
N ILE A 70 -10.47 -7.19 -3.96
CA ILE A 70 -9.17 -7.57 -4.52
C ILE A 70 -8.14 -6.51 -4.12
N ARG A 71 -6.99 -6.97 -3.60
CA ARG A 71 -5.76 -6.17 -3.52
C ARG A 71 -4.92 -6.50 -4.77
N PRO A 72 -4.88 -5.64 -5.79
CA PRO A 72 -4.29 -6.01 -7.08
C PRO A 72 -2.76 -5.89 -7.08
N LEU A 73 -2.19 -5.41 -5.99
CA LEU A 73 -0.77 -5.22 -5.75
C LEU A 73 -0.34 -6.16 -4.62
N LYS A 74 0.77 -6.85 -4.82
CA LYS A 74 1.35 -7.77 -3.83
C LYS A 74 2.87 -7.72 -3.92
N ASP A 75 3.56 -7.75 -2.79
CA ASP A 75 5.02 -7.71 -2.71
C ASP A 75 5.66 -6.57 -3.54
N GLY A 76 5.03 -5.40 -3.55
CA GLY A 76 5.48 -4.22 -4.29
C GLY A 76 5.27 -4.28 -5.82
N VAL A 77 4.58 -5.30 -6.33
CA VAL A 77 4.39 -5.51 -7.78
C VAL A 77 2.92 -5.71 -8.15
N ILE A 78 2.62 -5.62 -9.45
CA ILE A 78 1.27 -5.83 -10.00
C ILE A 78 1.00 -7.34 -10.07
N ALA A 79 0.08 -7.82 -9.23
CA ALA A 79 -0.42 -9.19 -9.26
C ALA A 79 -1.64 -9.35 -10.19
N ASP A 80 -2.44 -8.28 -10.34
CA ASP A 80 -3.58 -8.22 -11.26
C ASP A 80 -3.52 -6.91 -12.06
N PHE A 81 -3.17 -7.03 -13.33
CA PHE A 81 -3.02 -5.89 -14.23
C PHE A 81 -4.33 -5.16 -14.49
N GLU A 82 -5.40 -5.89 -14.80
CA GLU A 82 -6.69 -5.29 -15.16
C GLU A 82 -7.27 -4.53 -13.96
N THR A 83 -7.24 -5.14 -12.77
CA THR A 83 -7.73 -4.49 -11.56
C THR A 83 -6.85 -3.29 -11.18
N THR A 84 -5.53 -3.37 -11.34
CA THR A 84 -4.61 -2.24 -11.09
C THR A 84 -4.88 -1.07 -12.04
N GLU A 85 -5.01 -1.33 -13.34
CA GLU A 85 -5.33 -0.32 -14.34
C GLU A 85 -6.63 0.42 -13.99
N ARG A 86 -7.69 -0.34 -13.66
CA ARG A 86 -8.99 0.25 -13.34
C ARG A 86 -8.96 1.05 -12.03
N MET A 87 -8.19 0.59 -11.04
CA MET A 87 -7.93 1.32 -9.79
C MET A 87 -7.20 2.64 -10.06
N LEU A 88 -6.10 2.61 -10.80
CA LEU A 88 -5.33 3.79 -11.19
C LEU A 88 -6.19 4.78 -11.98
N ARG A 89 -6.98 4.29 -12.94
CA ARG A 89 -7.91 5.12 -13.72
C ARG A 89 -8.91 5.82 -12.80
N TYR A 90 -9.48 5.09 -11.84
CA TYR A 90 -10.40 5.66 -10.86
C TYR A 90 -9.72 6.78 -10.05
N PHE A 91 -8.52 6.56 -9.53
CA PHE A 91 -7.79 7.59 -8.77
C PHE A 91 -7.41 8.81 -9.61
N ILE A 92 -6.93 8.62 -10.83
CA ILE A 92 -6.62 9.72 -11.77
C ILE A 92 -7.88 10.56 -12.02
N GLN A 93 -9.02 9.92 -12.28
CA GLN A 93 -10.30 10.60 -12.51
C GLN A 93 -10.83 11.31 -11.27
N LYS A 94 -10.70 10.69 -10.08
CA LYS A 94 -11.07 11.27 -8.78
C LYS A 94 -10.30 12.57 -8.53
N VAL A 95 -8.99 12.55 -8.77
CA VAL A 95 -8.10 13.73 -8.59
C VAL A 95 -8.40 14.86 -9.59
N HIS A 96 -8.74 14.51 -10.84
CA HIS A 96 -9.02 15.47 -11.92
C HIS A 96 -10.51 15.85 -12.05
N ARG A 97 -11.33 15.55 -11.03
CA ARG A 97 -12.77 15.86 -11.00
C ARG A 97 -13.52 15.38 -12.26
N ARG A 98 -13.24 14.13 -12.68
CA ARG A 98 -13.89 13.45 -13.83
C ARG A 98 -13.78 14.19 -15.16
N ARG A 99 -12.76 15.03 -15.35
CA ARG A 99 -12.45 15.57 -16.68
C ARG A 99 -11.82 14.48 -17.54
N TYR A 100 -12.64 13.82 -18.37
CA TYR A 100 -12.23 12.74 -19.28
C TYR A 100 -11.05 13.10 -20.22
N LEU A 101 -10.76 14.39 -20.40
CA LEU A 101 -9.65 14.88 -21.23
C LEU A 101 -8.32 15.05 -20.46
N ALA A 102 -8.28 14.79 -19.16
CA ALA A 102 -7.06 14.92 -18.38
C ALA A 102 -6.09 13.77 -18.68
N LYS A 103 -4.98 14.08 -19.37
CA LYS A 103 -3.88 13.14 -19.61
C LYS A 103 -2.62 13.62 -18.88
N PRO A 104 -2.45 13.32 -17.57
CA PRO A 104 -1.34 13.84 -16.77
C PRO A 104 -0.01 13.15 -17.13
N ARG A 105 1.11 13.78 -16.75
CA ARG A 105 2.39 13.06 -16.62
C ARG A 105 2.44 12.48 -15.22
N ILE A 106 2.85 11.22 -15.12
CA ILE A 106 2.86 10.48 -13.87
C ILE A 106 4.30 10.04 -13.57
N VAL A 107 4.74 10.25 -12.33
CA VAL A 107 5.87 9.53 -11.74
C VAL A 107 5.28 8.42 -10.87
N VAL A 108 5.71 7.17 -11.02
CA VAL A 108 5.24 6.05 -10.19
C VAL A 108 6.42 5.49 -9.40
N CYS A 109 6.24 5.35 -8.09
CA CYS A 109 7.21 4.68 -7.23
C CYS A 109 7.17 3.17 -7.45
N VAL A 110 8.32 2.51 -7.44
CA VAL A 110 8.45 1.05 -7.49
C VAL A 110 9.57 0.58 -6.56
N PRO A 111 9.54 -0.66 -6.06
CA PRO A 111 10.64 -1.22 -5.26
C PRO A 111 11.97 -1.19 -6.02
N SER A 112 13.11 -1.07 -5.32
CA SER A 112 14.43 -1.11 -5.95
C SER A 112 14.75 -2.50 -6.52
N GLY A 113 14.14 -3.56 -5.97
CA GLY A 113 14.28 -4.94 -6.44
C GLY A 113 13.39 -5.33 -7.64
N ILE A 114 12.65 -4.40 -8.24
CA ILE A 114 11.68 -4.71 -9.30
C ILE A 114 12.35 -5.27 -10.57
N THR A 115 11.76 -6.30 -11.17
CA THR A 115 12.22 -6.82 -12.47
C THR A 115 11.80 -5.92 -13.63
N GLY A 116 12.50 -6.03 -14.77
CA GLY A 116 12.13 -5.26 -15.97
C GLY A 116 10.72 -5.57 -16.50
N VAL A 117 10.19 -6.77 -16.25
CA VAL A 117 8.82 -7.17 -16.62
C VAL A 117 7.81 -6.48 -15.72
N GLU A 118 8.02 -6.51 -14.41
CA GLU A 118 7.15 -5.86 -13.42
C GLU A 118 7.16 -4.34 -13.59
N GLN A 119 8.33 -3.72 -13.79
CA GLN A 119 8.46 -2.28 -14.05
C GLN A 119 7.71 -1.87 -15.33
N ARG A 120 7.73 -2.72 -16.35
CA ARG A 120 6.98 -2.51 -17.59
C ARG A 120 5.47 -2.60 -17.35
N ALA A 121 5.01 -3.58 -16.59
CA ALA A 121 3.61 -3.71 -16.21
C ALA A 121 3.08 -2.46 -15.49
N VAL A 122 3.87 -1.87 -14.59
CA VAL A 122 3.52 -0.61 -13.91
C VAL A 122 3.36 0.55 -14.89
N LYS A 123 4.31 0.70 -15.84
CA LYS A 123 4.22 1.72 -16.89
C LYS A 123 2.97 1.52 -17.76
N ASP A 124 2.75 0.29 -18.21
CA ASP A 124 1.64 -0.05 -19.11
C ASP A 124 0.28 0.17 -18.41
N ALA A 125 0.15 -0.18 -17.13
CA ALA A 125 -1.05 0.09 -16.34
C ALA A 125 -1.31 1.59 -16.18
N ALA A 126 -0.27 2.40 -15.93
CA ALA A 126 -0.40 3.85 -15.83
C ALA A 126 -0.76 4.51 -17.18
N TYR A 127 -0.20 4.03 -18.29
CA TYR A 127 -0.58 4.47 -19.63
C TYR A 127 -2.03 4.12 -19.96
N ALA A 128 -2.43 2.87 -19.74
CA ALA A 128 -3.81 2.41 -19.95
C ALA A 128 -4.81 3.16 -19.03
N ALA A 129 -4.40 3.55 -17.83
CA ALA A 129 -5.19 4.38 -16.93
C ALA A 129 -5.38 5.83 -17.39
N GLY A 130 -4.64 6.29 -18.42
CA GLY A 130 -4.83 7.59 -19.08
C GLY A 130 -3.64 8.56 -18.99
N ALA A 131 -2.47 8.11 -18.52
CA ALA A 131 -1.26 8.94 -18.50
C ALA A 131 -0.78 9.28 -19.92
N ARG A 132 -0.29 10.51 -20.14
CA ARG A 132 0.39 10.87 -21.40
C ARG A 132 1.87 10.50 -21.40
N LYS A 133 2.48 10.42 -20.22
CA LYS A 133 3.89 10.05 -20.03
C LYS A 133 4.06 9.50 -18.62
N VAL A 134 4.78 8.39 -18.50
CA VAL A 134 5.04 7.72 -17.23
C VAL A 134 6.55 7.69 -17.00
N TYR A 135 6.96 8.09 -15.81
CA TYR A 135 8.31 7.96 -15.27
C TYR A 135 8.27 7.03 -14.07
N ILE A 136 9.36 6.34 -13.83
CA ILE A 136 9.52 5.48 -12.66
C ILE A 136 10.59 6.10 -11.77
N ILE A 137 10.40 5.98 -10.48
CA ILE A 137 11.38 6.29 -9.45
C ILE A 137 11.41 5.14 -8.45
N GLU A 138 12.59 4.81 -7.94
CA GLU A 138 12.75 3.83 -6.88
C GLU A 138 12.16 4.36 -5.57
N GLU A 139 11.41 3.53 -4.85
CA GLU A 139 10.81 3.83 -3.55
C GLU A 139 11.79 4.44 -2.55
N PRO A 140 12.97 3.83 -2.25
CA PRO A 140 13.88 4.42 -1.28
C PRO A 140 14.47 5.77 -1.74
N MET A 141 14.59 6.01 -3.05
CA MET A 141 14.99 7.31 -3.58
C MET A 141 13.88 8.35 -3.37
N ALA A 142 12.63 7.99 -3.67
CA ALA A 142 11.47 8.84 -3.41
C ALA A 142 11.31 9.14 -1.91
N ALA A 143 11.51 8.15 -1.05
CA ALA A 143 11.49 8.27 0.41
C ALA A 143 12.61 9.20 0.90
N ALA A 144 13.84 9.05 0.41
CA ALA A 144 14.97 9.92 0.76
C ALA A 144 14.71 11.39 0.40
N ILE A 145 14.18 11.64 -0.81
CA ILE A 145 13.77 12.97 -1.26
C ILE A 145 12.65 13.51 -0.36
N GLY A 146 11.65 12.69 -0.07
CA GLY A 146 10.51 13.05 0.78
C GLY A 146 10.91 13.37 2.23
N ALA A 147 11.94 12.71 2.74
CA ALA A 147 12.52 12.94 4.07
C ALA A 147 13.48 14.13 4.13
N GLY A 148 13.81 14.76 2.99
CA GLY A 148 14.71 15.91 2.93
C GLY A 148 16.19 15.56 3.11
N LEU A 149 16.59 14.32 2.83
CA LEU A 149 17.98 13.91 2.91
C LEU A 149 18.81 14.56 1.79
N PRO A 150 20.08 14.95 2.05
CA PRO A 150 20.96 15.58 1.06
C PRO A 150 21.51 14.57 0.05
N ILE A 151 20.63 13.94 -0.73
CA ILE A 151 20.96 12.81 -1.61
C ILE A 151 21.97 13.16 -2.72
N HIS A 152 22.12 14.45 -3.07
CA HIS A 152 23.03 14.92 -4.11
C HIS A 152 24.47 15.15 -3.63
N GLU A 153 24.69 15.14 -2.31
CA GLU A 153 26.01 15.33 -1.73
C GLU A 153 26.83 14.03 -1.82
N PRO A 154 28.17 14.11 -1.79
CA PRO A 154 29.06 12.94 -1.67
C PRO A 154 29.05 12.34 -0.25
N THR A 155 27.88 12.30 0.39
CA THR A 155 27.64 11.69 1.70
C THR A 155 26.75 10.47 1.52
N GLY A 156 26.94 9.45 2.36
CA GLY A 156 26.12 8.24 2.35
C GLY A 156 24.84 8.44 3.15
N ASN A 157 23.69 8.29 2.50
CA ASN A 157 22.37 8.38 3.11
C ASN A 157 21.73 6.99 3.12
N MET A 158 21.60 6.37 4.28
CA MET A 158 20.90 5.10 4.42
C MET A 158 19.40 5.34 4.69
N VAL A 159 18.55 4.69 3.91
CA VAL A 159 17.09 4.68 4.09
C VAL A 159 16.62 3.25 4.27
N VAL A 160 15.74 3.04 5.24
CA VAL A 160 15.00 1.80 5.47
C VAL A 160 13.52 2.14 5.34
N ASP A 161 12.89 1.68 4.28
CA ASP A 161 11.47 1.90 3.99
C ASP A 161 10.71 0.58 4.19
N ILE A 162 9.81 0.54 5.18
CA ILE A 162 9.02 -0.64 5.53
C ILE A 162 7.59 -0.39 5.06
N GLY A 163 7.25 -0.99 3.93
CA GLY A 163 5.94 -0.90 3.31
C GLY A 163 4.97 -1.98 3.76
N GLY A 164 3.89 -2.12 2.99
CA GLY A 164 2.90 -3.18 3.22
C GLY A 164 3.45 -4.57 2.86
N GLY A 165 4.05 -4.75 1.69
CA GLY A 165 4.52 -6.07 1.22
C GLY A 165 6.04 -6.19 1.02
N THR A 166 6.78 -5.11 1.23
CA THR A 166 8.24 -5.08 1.04
C THR A 166 8.91 -4.20 2.09
N THR A 167 10.16 -4.53 2.37
CA THR A 167 11.10 -3.65 3.08
C THR A 167 12.26 -3.37 2.13
N GLU A 168 12.51 -2.10 1.88
CA GLU A 168 13.60 -1.61 1.03
C GLU A 168 14.67 -0.95 1.90
N VAL A 169 15.91 -1.39 1.76
CA VAL A 169 17.08 -0.74 2.35
C VAL A 169 17.95 -0.23 1.23
N ALA A 170 18.30 1.06 1.24
CA ALA A 170 19.20 1.63 0.25
C ALA A 170 20.20 2.59 0.86
N VAL A 171 21.40 2.61 0.30
CA VAL A 171 22.40 3.66 0.55
C VAL A 171 22.51 4.53 -0.68
N ILE A 172 22.29 5.84 -0.51
CA ILE A 172 22.23 6.84 -1.57
C ILE A 172 23.37 7.84 -1.41
N SER A 173 24.02 8.20 -2.52
CA SER A 173 25.03 9.26 -2.59
C SER A 173 25.09 9.83 -4.01
N LEU A 174 25.43 11.11 -4.17
CA LEU A 174 25.55 11.76 -5.49
C LEU A 174 24.33 11.59 -6.41
N GLY A 175 23.13 11.53 -5.82
CA GLY A 175 21.85 11.37 -6.52
C GLY A 175 21.58 9.96 -7.05
N GLY A 176 22.42 8.97 -6.70
CA GLY A 176 22.27 7.58 -7.11
C GLY A 176 22.20 6.62 -5.93
N ILE A 177 21.49 5.50 -6.13
CA ILE A 177 21.54 4.36 -5.21
C ILE A 177 22.90 3.66 -5.42
N VAL A 178 23.72 3.62 -4.38
CA VAL A 178 25.02 2.94 -4.37
C VAL A 178 24.84 1.44 -4.16
N THR A 179 23.96 1.07 -3.24
CA THR A 179 23.57 -0.32 -2.97
C THR A 179 22.15 -0.33 -2.41
N SER A 180 21.41 -1.39 -2.71
CA SER A 180 20.07 -1.61 -2.20
C SER A 180 19.79 -3.09 -1.97
N LEU A 181 18.93 -3.36 -1.00
CA LEU A 181 18.35 -4.67 -0.72
C LEU A 181 16.83 -4.50 -0.63
N SER A 182 16.11 -5.38 -1.32
CA SER A 182 14.66 -5.46 -1.30
C SER A 182 14.29 -6.85 -0.78
N ILE A 183 13.47 -6.91 0.27
CA ILE A 183 12.92 -8.16 0.78
C ILE A 183 11.39 -8.08 0.79
N ARG A 184 10.74 -9.21 0.49
CA ARG A 184 9.27 -9.35 0.49
C ARG A 184 8.76 -9.65 1.88
N VAL A 185 9.05 -8.74 2.80
CA VAL A 185 8.62 -8.76 4.19
C VAL A 185 8.25 -7.33 4.57
N GLY A 186 7.01 -7.13 4.99
CA GLY A 186 6.49 -5.85 5.44
C GLY A 186 5.30 -6.03 6.38
N GLY A 187 4.40 -5.05 6.36
CA GLY A 187 3.19 -5.07 7.19
C GLY A 187 2.26 -6.27 6.98
N ASP A 188 2.22 -6.85 5.78
CA ASP A 188 1.38 -8.00 5.41
C ASP A 188 1.88 -9.29 6.08
N GLU A 189 3.20 -9.50 6.14
CA GLU A 189 3.82 -10.63 6.83
C GLU A 189 3.62 -10.55 8.35
N LEU A 190 3.68 -9.34 8.92
CA LEU A 190 3.36 -9.12 10.35
C LEU A 190 1.91 -9.51 10.66
N ASP A 191 0.96 -9.09 9.82
CA ASP A 191 -0.45 -9.44 9.98
C ASP A 191 -0.67 -10.96 9.88
N GLN A 192 -0.03 -11.60 8.89
CA GLN A 192 -0.11 -13.03 8.69
C GLN A 192 0.50 -13.81 9.86
N SER A 193 1.59 -13.32 10.45
CA SER A 193 2.23 -13.93 11.61
C SER A 193 1.32 -13.86 12.85
N ILE A 194 0.65 -12.72 13.08
CA ILE A 194 -0.37 -12.58 14.14
C ILE A 194 -1.52 -13.58 13.94
N ILE A 195 -2.06 -13.69 12.71
CA ILE A 195 -3.14 -14.64 12.40
C ILE A 195 -2.70 -16.07 12.72
N ASN A 196 -1.52 -16.47 12.26
CA ASN A 196 -1.01 -17.82 12.43
C ASN A 196 -0.74 -18.15 13.89
N TRP A 197 -0.17 -17.21 14.63
CA TRP A 197 0.09 -17.36 16.05
C TRP A 197 -1.21 -17.50 16.85
N VAL A 198 -2.19 -16.60 16.65
CA VAL A 198 -3.49 -16.68 17.34
C VAL A 198 -4.24 -17.97 17.00
N LYS A 199 -4.18 -18.40 15.73
CA LYS A 199 -4.76 -19.68 15.30
C LYS A 199 -4.15 -20.86 16.03
N ARG A 200 -2.84 -20.87 16.25
CA ARG A 200 -2.13 -21.95 16.95
C ARG A 200 -2.39 -21.95 18.45
N GLU A 201 -2.21 -20.80 19.11
CA GLU A 201 -2.25 -20.72 20.58
C GLU A 201 -3.69 -20.76 21.13
N PHE A 202 -4.66 -20.20 20.41
CA PHE A 202 -6.04 -20.06 20.89
C PHE A 202 -7.08 -20.85 20.09
N SER A 203 -6.67 -21.55 19.02
CA SER A 203 -7.58 -22.19 18.07
C SER A 203 -8.63 -21.22 17.51
N LEU A 204 -8.25 -19.96 17.32
CA LEU A 204 -9.11 -18.86 16.90
C LEU A 204 -8.74 -18.37 15.50
N LEU A 205 -9.69 -18.41 14.56
CA LEU A 205 -9.49 -17.88 13.22
C LEU A 205 -9.73 -16.36 13.21
N LEU A 206 -8.73 -15.60 12.78
CA LEU A 206 -8.80 -14.16 12.59
C LEU A 206 -8.85 -13.80 11.10
N GLY A 207 -9.52 -12.69 10.79
CA GLY A 207 -9.41 -12.05 9.48
C GLY A 207 -8.25 -11.04 9.46
N GLU A 208 -7.72 -10.78 8.26
CA GLU A 208 -6.62 -9.82 8.02
C GLU A 208 -6.86 -8.46 8.67
N ARG A 209 -8.06 -7.90 8.53
CA ARG A 209 -8.42 -6.60 9.12
C ARG A 209 -8.26 -6.58 10.64
N THR A 210 -8.66 -7.66 11.31
CA THR A 210 -8.56 -7.76 12.76
C THR A 210 -7.09 -7.84 13.17
N ALA A 211 -6.28 -8.64 12.46
CA ALA A 211 -4.84 -8.73 12.69
C ALA A 211 -4.14 -7.36 12.50
N GLU A 212 -4.47 -6.63 11.44
CA GLU A 212 -3.96 -5.27 11.20
C GLU A 212 -4.37 -4.31 12.33
N GLU A 213 -5.62 -4.35 12.78
CA GLU A 213 -6.11 -3.53 13.91
C GLU A 213 -5.30 -3.80 15.19
N ILE A 214 -4.97 -5.07 15.48
CA ILE A 214 -4.20 -5.47 16.66
C ILE A 214 -2.73 -5.08 16.54
N LYS A 215 -2.12 -5.29 15.35
CA LYS A 215 -0.78 -4.83 15.03
C LYS A 215 -0.64 -3.34 15.32
N MET A 216 -1.61 -2.54 14.86
CA MET A 216 -1.62 -1.10 15.07
C MET A 216 -1.90 -0.69 16.53
N ALA A 217 -2.68 -1.48 17.27
CA ALA A 217 -3.07 -1.14 18.63
C ALA A 217 -1.98 -1.47 19.68
N ILE A 218 -1.36 -2.64 19.59
CA ILE A 218 -0.43 -3.16 20.63
C ILE A 218 0.82 -3.84 20.07
N GLY A 219 1.04 -3.82 18.76
CA GLY A 219 2.26 -4.36 18.14
C GLY A 219 3.50 -3.53 18.48
N SER A 220 4.62 -4.21 18.75
CA SER A 220 5.89 -3.54 19.05
C SER A 220 7.09 -4.47 18.77
N ALA A 221 8.17 -3.87 18.26
CA ALA A 221 9.44 -4.57 18.00
C ALA A 221 10.31 -4.73 19.26
N TYR A 222 9.98 -4.01 20.34
CA TYR A 222 10.74 -4.00 21.59
C TYR A 222 9.78 -3.76 22.76
N GLN A 223 10.19 -4.17 23.97
CA GLN A 223 9.38 -3.96 25.17
C GLN A 223 9.27 -2.48 25.52
N LEU A 224 8.04 -2.00 25.69
CA LEU A 224 7.72 -0.63 26.07
C LEU A 224 7.19 -0.54 27.51
N PRO A 225 7.41 0.58 28.21
CA PRO A 225 6.75 0.83 29.49
C PRO A 225 5.24 1.06 29.30
N GLY A 226 4.41 0.46 30.15
CA GLY A 226 2.96 0.68 30.12
C GLY A 226 2.24 -0.02 28.97
N GLU A 227 2.73 -1.19 28.56
CA GLU A 227 2.07 -2.04 27.57
C GLU A 227 0.64 -2.40 28.00
N ASN A 228 -0.30 -2.26 27.07
CA ASN A 228 -1.70 -2.58 27.28
C ASN A 228 -2.04 -3.92 26.62
N ASP A 229 -3.08 -4.56 27.14
CA ASP A 229 -3.71 -5.71 26.50
C ASP A 229 -4.79 -5.24 25.52
N ALA A 230 -5.15 -6.11 24.58
CA ALA A 230 -6.22 -5.87 23.62
C ALA A 230 -7.19 -7.05 23.54
N GLU A 231 -8.47 -6.74 23.33
CA GLU A 231 -9.49 -7.75 23.02
C GLU A 231 -9.51 -8.05 21.52
N ILE A 232 -9.49 -9.34 21.20
CA ILE A 232 -9.54 -9.87 19.84
C ILE A 232 -10.80 -10.72 19.71
N ARG A 233 -11.59 -10.46 18.66
CA ARG A 233 -12.73 -11.30 18.30
C ARG A 233 -12.45 -12.07 17.01
N GLY A 234 -12.69 -13.37 17.05
CA GLY A 234 -12.53 -14.27 15.90
C GLY A 234 -13.57 -15.37 15.88
N ARG A 235 -13.37 -16.34 14.99
CA ARG A 235 -14.19 -17.57 14.91
C ARG A 235 -13.43 -18.72 15.55
N ASP A 236 -14.00 -19.29 16.61
CA ASP A 236 -13.42 -20.47 17.27
C ASP A 236 -13.46 -21.66 16.31
N LEU A 237 -12.32 -22.34 16.15
CA LEU A 237 -12.18 -23.44 15.17
C LEU A 237 -12.86 -24.73 15.62
N ALA A 238 -13.07 -24.93 16.92
CA ALA A 238 -13.71 -26.12 17.46
C ALA A 238 -15.24 -26.03 17.35
N THR A 239 -15.79 -24.86 17.67
CA THR A 239 -17.25 -24.64 17.76
C THR A 239 -17.83 -23.92 16.55
N GLY A 240 -17.01 -23.21 15.77
CA GLY A 240 -17.45 -22.35 14.68
C GLY A 240 -18.12 -21.05 15.12
N LEU A 241 -18.25 -20.80 16.43
CA LEU A 241 -18.92 -19.63 16.99
C LEU A 241 -17.96 -18.46 17.19
N PRO A 242 -18.46 -17.21 17.24
CA PRO A 242 -17.65 -16.07 17.62
C PRO A 242 -17.11 -16.22 19.05
N LYS A 243 -15.81 -15.98 19.23
CA LYS A 243 -15.12 -16.00 20.52
C LYS A 243 -14.24 -14.77 20.66
N THR A 244 -14.19 -14.22 21.88
CA THR A 244 -13.31 -13.11 22.23
C THR A 244 -12.23 -13.61 23.18
N ILE A 245 -10.98 -13.20 22.93
CA ILE A 245 -9.83 -13.44 23.79
C ILE A 245 -9.17 -12.10 24.13
N VAL A 246 -8.44 -12.05 25.24
CA VAL A 246 -7.54 -10.94 25.58
C VAL A 246 -6.13 -11.40 25.27
N VAL A 247 -5.35 -10.55 24.60
CA VAL A 247 -3.92 -10.79 24.36
C VAL A 247 -3.11 -9.59 24.82
N SER A 248 -1.90 -9.87 25.27
CA SER A 248 -0.93 -8.87 25.70
C SER A 248 -0.03 -8.38 24.56
N ALA A 249 0.53 -7.18 24.70
CA ALA A 249 1.55 -6.68 23.78
C ALA A 249 2.78 -7.61 23.69
N ALA A 250 3.13 -8.29 24.78
CA ALA A 250 4.22 -9.27 24.82
C ALA A 250 3.93 -10.51 23.96
N GLU A 251 2.69 -10.99 23.98
CA GLU A 251 2.23 -12.07 23.11
C GLU A 251 2.24 -11.67 21.64
N ILE A 252 1.77 -10.46 21.31
CA ILE A 252 1.80 -9.96 19.93
C ILE A 252 3.24 -9.72 19.46
N ARG A 253 4.13 -9.20 20.30
CA ARG A 253 5.55 -9.07 20.00
C ARG A 253 6.19 -10.43 19.70
N LYS A 254 5.88 -11.46 20.49
CA LYS A 254 6.32 -12.84 20.21
C LYS A 254 5.73 -13.37 18.89
N ALA A 255 4.48 -13.02 18.59
CA ALA A 255 3.81 -13.43 17.35
C ALA A 255 4.49 -12.87 16.10
N ILE A 256 5.13 -11.70 16.18
CA ILE A 256 5.79 -11.04 15.04
C ILE A 256 7.32 -11.18 15.04
N GLU A 257 7.90 -11.96 15.95
CA GLU A 257 9.37 -12.06 16.11
C GLU A 257 10.07 -12.67 14.88
N GLU A 258 9.46 -13.64 14.20
CA GLU A 258 10.04 -14.30 13.01
C GLU A 258 10.13 -13.39 11.77
N PRO A 259 9.10 -12.62 11.38
CA PRO A 259 9.20 -11.67 10.26
C PRO A 259 9.96 -10.37 10.57
N MET A 260 10.49 -10.20 11.79
CA MET A 260 11.18 -8.99 12.27
C MET A 260 12.69 -9.02 12.06
#